data_AF-I8ZTL3-F1
#
_entry.id   AF-I8ZTL3-F1
#
_cell.length_a   1.000
_cell.length_b   1.000
_cell.length_c   1.000
_cell.angle_alpha   90.00
_cell.angle_beta   90.00
_cell.angle_gamma   90.00
#
_symmetry.space_group_name_H-M   'P 1'
#
loop_
_entity.id
_entity.type
_entity.pdbx_description
1 polymer ?
#
loop_
_entity_poly.entity_id
_entity_poly.type
_entity_poly.pdbx_seq_one_letter_code
_entity_poly.pdbx_strand_id
1 'polypeptide(L)'
;MALTAEEEAKVKKIITAYDNGKRLNELPVADSSNPFDLTTEVLDKSGESKQAGLAAMLPYAEDQCSYGVELDVTVSSSVLTRTGNMTLHKTLPIQSKMKGCLLSDEGKVIEYINPTNWKAHKRDGSNGMVMVEIPAHWRRFYTNENKRGVRISEYPIPGYHFVKKCYISAYEATIQRSTGKLASVVNTSADYRGGNNQADWDALPKSQLGKPATSTSRTNFRAAARKRGAGTQWNCMDYNAYITLAWLYYIEYGNLNCQLAFNAQKDSNGYAQGGLGNGVTTWDGTKWNNFSGYYPIIPCGTSDELGNASGEVAYTLEKAEGESSKVFTVPRYRGIENPFGHVWKWTDGVNIEVKTNSDGGTSKVYVCDDPSKYNDSNYTGYTLRGLAARAEGYAKEMIFGEFGDLIASVVGGGSTTYWCDYFYTNIGSNALRGVLFGGNTHPGDLAGFGYARTDYAPSATLATVGSRLCFIPES
;
A
#
# COMPACT_ATOMS: atom_id res chain seq x y z
N MET A 1 -4.41 -75.37 7.16
CA MET A 1 -5.66 -74.60 7.07
C MET A 1 -5.65 -73.86 5.76
N ALA A 2 -6.68 -74.05 4.93
CA ALA A 2 -6.86 -73.23 3.73
C ALA A 2 -7.36 -71.85 4.16
N LEU A 3 -6.83 -70.79 3.57
CA LEU A 3 -7.36 -69.44 3.77
C LEU A 3 -8.78 -69.41 3.21
N THR A 4 -9.67 -68.69 3.88
CA THR A 4 -10.98 -68.36 3.33
C THR A 4 -10.83 -67.44 2.13
N ALA A 5 -11.83 -67.40 1.26
CA ALA A 5 -11.81 -66.52 0.08
C ALA A 5 -11.60 -65.03 0.44
N GLU A 6 -12.08 -64.59 1.62
CA GLU A 6 -11.88 -63.22 2.10
C GLU A 6 -10.43 -62.97 2.56
N GLU A 7 -9.80 -63.95 3.21
CA GLU A 7 -8.39 -63.88 3.60
C GLU A 7 -7.48 -63.92 2.37
N GLU A 8 -7.78 -64.74 1.36
CA GLU A 8 -7.05 -64.74 0.09
C GLU A 8 -7.13 -63.37 -0.61
N ALA A 9 -8.29 -62.72 -0.59
CA ALA A 9 -8.45 -61.38 -1.14
C ALA A 9 -7.61 -60.34 -0.37
N LYS A 10 -7.50 -60.45 0.95
CA LYS A 10 -6.63 -59.60 1.78
C LYS A 10 -5.15 -59.86 1.49
N VAL A 11 -4.72 -61.11 1.37
CA VAL A 11 -3.34 -61.48 1.03
C VAL A 11 -2.94 -60.94 -0.35
N LYS A 12 -3.82 -61.04 -1.36
CA LYS A 12 -3.56 -60.46 -2.69
C LYS A 12 -3.33 -58.94 -2.62
N LYS A 13 -4.12 -58.22 -1.82
CA LYS A 13 -3.93 -56.77 -1.60
C LYS A 13 -2.59 -56.46 -0.93
N ILE A 14 -2.15 -57.28 0.03
CA ILE A 14 -0.86 -57.13 0.70
C ILE A 14 0.30 -57.35 -0.28
N ILE A 15 0.25 -58.42 -1.08
CA ILE A 15 1.27 -58.71 -2.10
C ILE A 15 1.35 -57.55 -3.10
N THR A 16 0.20 -57.08 -3.58
CA THR A 16 0.15 -55.92 -4.49
C THR A 16 0.73 -54.66 -3.86
N ALA A 17 0.50 -54.40 -2.56
CA ALA A 17 1.09 -53.25 -1.87
C ALA A 17 2.61 -53.40 -1.69
N TYR A 18 3.09 -54.61 -1.37
CA TYR A 18 4.52 -54.92 -1.23
C TYR A 18 5.26 -54.76 -2.56
N ASP A 19 4.72 -55.31 -3.64
CA ASP A 19 5.33 -55.25 -4.98
C ASP A 19 5.36 -53.82 -5.55
N ASN A 20 4.40 -52.97 -5.16
CA ASN A 20 4.36 -51.56 -5.57
C ASN A 20 5.07 -50.60 -4.60
N GLY A 21 5.61 -51.11 -3.49
CA GLY A 21 6.36 -50.32 -2.53
C GLY A 21 7.65 -49.79 -3.16
N LYS A 22 7.90 -48.49 -3.03
CA LYS A 22 9.13 -47.84 -3.52
C LYS A 22 10.07 -47.51 -2.38
N ARG A 23 11.37 -47.69 -2.61
CA ARG A 23 12.42 -47.15 -1.74
C ARG A 23 12.52 -45.64 -1.91
N LEU A 24 13.07 -44.94 -0.92
CA LEU A 24 13.21 -43.48 -0.95
C LEU A 24 13.95 -42.97 -2.21
N ASN A 25 14.97 -43.69 -2.67
CA ASN A 25 15.73 -43.36 -3.89
C ASN A 25 15.02 -43.72 -5.20
N GLU A 26 13.88 -44.40 -5.13
CA GLU A 26 13.00 -44.74 -6.27
C GLU A 26 11.76 -43.83 -6.30
N LEU A 27 11.55 -43.01 -5.26
CA LEU A 27 10.54 -41.98 -5.27
C LEU A 27 10.92 -40.88 -6.25
N PRO A 28 9.94 -40.28 -6.95
CA PRO A 28 10.20 -39.10 -7.75
C PRO A 28 10.73 -37.97 -6.86
N VAL A 29 11.67 -37.19 -7.38
CA VAL A 29 12.08 -35.94 -6.72
C VAL A 29 10.86 -35.05 -6.60
N ALA A 30 10.63 -34.48 -5.42
CA ALA A 30 9.51 -33.57 -5.19
C ALA A 30 9.58 -32.40 -6.18
N ASP A 31 8.52 -32.20 -6.96
CA ASP A 31 8.41 -31.09 -7.93
C ASP A 31 7.77 -29.83 -7.34
N SER A 32 7.43 -29.85 -6.04
CA SER A 32 6.67 -28.78 -5.42
C SER A 32 7.45 -27.47 -5.48
N SER A 33 6.86 -26.47 -6.12
CA SER A 33 7.37 -25.09 -6.09
C SER A 33 7.42 -24.51 -4.67
N ASN A 34 6.64 -25.08 -3.73
CA ASN A 34 6.66 -24.77 -2.32
C ASN A 34 7.10 -25.97 -1.46
N PRO A 35 8.34 -25.99 -0.94
CA PRO A 35 8.79 -27.05 -0.03
C PRO A 35 8.04 -27.07 1.31
N PHE A 36 7.35 -26.00 1.70
CA PHE A 36 6.61 -25.93 2.96
C PHE A 36 5.26 -26.66 2.94
N ASP A 37 4.74 -27.01 1.76
CA ASP A 37 3.52 -27.82 1.61
C ASP A 37 3.79 -29.33 1.63
N LEU A 38 5.07 -29.73 1.67
CA LEU A 38 5.45 -31.14 1.72
C LEU A 38 5.13 -31.75 3.07
N THR A 39 4.70 -33.02 3.06
CA THR A 39 4.55 -33.83 4.26
C THR A 39 5.63 -34.90 4.32
N THR A 40 6.12 -35.18 5.52
CA THR A 40 7.13 -36.19 5.79
C THR A 40 6.62 -37.20 6.81
N GLU A 41 7.12 -38.43 6.73
CA GLU A 41 6.88 -39.46 7.74
C GLU A 41 7.81 -39.22 8.93
N VAL A 42 7.26 -39.31 10.13
CA VAL A 42 7.99 -39.24 11.40
C VAL A 42 7.62 -40.42 12.27
N LEU A 43 8.57 -40.97 13.01
CA LEU A 43 8.32 -42.01 14.00
C LEU A 43 8.18 -41.37 15.38
N ASP A 44 7.13 -41.76 16.11
CA ASP A 44 7.00 -41.33 17.49
C ASP A 44 7.78 -42.22 18.48
N LYS A 45 7.70 -41.91 19.78
CA LYS A 45 8.43 -42.64 20.82
C LYS A 45 7.96 -44.10 20.99
N SER A 46 6.78 -44.46 20.50
CA SER A 46 6.29 -45.84 20.46
C SER A 46 6.71 -46.59 19.20
N GLY A 47 7.38 -45.93 18.25
CA GLY A 47 7.72 -46.50 16.95
C GLY A 47 6.54 -46.53 15.97
N GLU A 48 5.47 -45.77 16.23
CA GLU A 48 4.35 -45.61 15.32
C GLU A 48 4.69 -44.55 14.26
N SER A 49 4.53 -44.90 12.98
CA SER A 49 4.68 -43.97 11.86
C SER A 49 3.53 -42.96 11.84
N LYS A 50 3.88 -41.67 11.77
CA LYS A 50 2.97 -40.52 11.73
C LYS A 50 3.34 -39.58 10.59
N GLN A 51 2.39 -38.77 10.17
CA GLN A 51 2.62 -37.71 9.19
C GLN A 51 2.89 -36.39 9.90
N ALA A 52 3.88 -35.64 9.43
CA ALA A 52 4.14 -34.26 9.83
C ALA A 52 4.32 -33.36 8.59
N GLY A 53 3.96 -32.08 8.70
CA GLY A 53 4.35 -31.10 7.68
C GLY A 53 5.85 -30.81 7.77
N LEU A 54 6.56 -30.79 6.64
CA LEU A 54 8.00 -30.51 6.60
C LEU A 54 8.32 -29.15 7.22
N ALA A 55 7.45 -28.16 7.01
CA ALA A 55 7.58 -26.83 7.60
C ALA A 55 7.59 -26.86 9.15
N ALA A 56 6.82 -27.76 9.77
CA ALA A 56 6.77 -27.90 11.23
C ALA A 56 8.06 -28.48 11.82
N MET A 57 8.91 -29.09 10.98
CA MET A 57 10.21 -29.65 11.36
C MET A 57 11.38 -28.68 11.13
N LEU A 58 11.11 -27.48 10.58
CA LEU A 58 12.10 -26.44 10.32
C LEU A 58 11.89 -25.27 11.29
N PRO A 59 12.29 -25.39 12.57
CA PRO A 59 11.94 -24.43 13.63
C PRO A 59 12.43 -23.00 13.37
N TYR A 60 13.40 -22.82 12.47
CA TYR A 60 13.97 -21.52 12.14
C TYR A 60 13.58 -21.00 10.75
N ALA A 61 12.70 -21.69 10.01
CA ALA A 61 12.32 -21.29 8.65
C ALA A 61 11.73 -19.88 8.61
N GLU A 62 10.88 -19.53 9.56
CA GLU A 62 10.30 -18.18 9.62
C GLU A 62 11.37 -17.10 9.81
N ASP A 63 12.27 -17.27 10.77
CA ASP A 63 13.32 -16.29 11.05
C ASP A 63 14.43 -16.27 10.00
N GLN A 64 14.63 -17.34 9.24
CA GLN A 64 15.60 -17.38 8.14
C GLN A 64 15.06 -16.81 6.83
N CYS A 65 13.76 -17.00 6.56
CA CYS A 65 13.15 -16.65 5.27
C CYS A 65 12.29 -15.38 5.30
N SER A 66 12.02 -14.82 6.48
CA SER A 66 11.25 -13.58 6.63
C SER A 66 12.02 -12.48 7.35
N TYR A 67 11.58 -11.25 7.14
CA TYR A 67 12.05 -10.06 7.84
C TYR A 67 10.88 -9.10 8.04
N GLY A 68 10.96 -8.28 9.07
CA GLY A 68 9.83 -7.46 9.47
C GLY A 68 10.14 -6.50 10.60
N VAL A 69 9.09 -5.92 11.15
CA VAL A 69 9.17 -4.93 12.22
C VAL A 69 8.06 -5.15 13.23
N GLU A 70 8.28 -4.68 14.45
CA GLU A 70 7.37 -4.83 15.58
C GLU A 70 7.28 -3.54 16.38
N LEU A 71 6.05 -3.17 16.73
CA LEU A 71 5.71 -2.10 17.66
C LEU A 71 5.37 -2.72 19.02
N ASP A 72 5.93 -2.17 20.10
CA ASP A 72 5.45 -2.40 21.47
C ASP A 72 4.49 -1.26 21.84
N VAL A 73 3.20 -1.57 22.00
CA VAL A 73 2.15 -0.56 22.25
C VAL A 73 2.25 0.08 23.64
N THR A 74 3.08 -0.47 24.54
CA THR A 74 3.34 0.14 25.86
C THR A 74 4.42 1.21 25.81
N VAL A 75 5.21 1.25 24.74
CA VAL A 75 6.29 2.23 24.57
C VAL A 75 5.80 3.39 23.73
N SER A 76 5.87 4.61 24.27
CA SER A 76 5.51 5.83 23.55
C SER A 76 6.63 6.23 22.58
N SER A 77 6.78 5.47 21.50
CA SER A 77 7.80 5.65 20.47
C SER A 77 7.22 5.31 19.10
N SER A 78 7.74 5.95 18.06
CA SER A 78 7.45 5.61 16.66
C SER A 78 8.46 4.62 16.07
N VAL A 79 9.58 4.41 16.75
CA VAL A 79 10.65 3.50 16.31
C VAL A 79 10.18 2.06 16.48
N LEU A 80 10.39 1.26 15.43
CA LEU A 80 10.03 -0.15 15.42
C LEU A 80 11.25 -1.03 15.66
N THR A 81 11.05 -2.14 16.33
CA THR A 81 12.07 -3.18 16.48
C THR A 81 12.09 -4.03 15.23
N ARG A 82 13.26 -4.18 14.59
CA ARG A 82 13.42 -5.09 13.44
C ARG A 82 13.40 -6.54 13.93
N THR A 83 12.69 -7.38 13.20
CA THR A 83 12.50 -8.80 13.51
C THR A 83 12.85 -9.66 12.30
N GLY A 84 13.31 -10.89 12.54
CA GLY A 84 13.62 -11.88 11.49
C GLY A 84 15.06 -11.90 11.03
N ASN A 85 15.24 -12.19 9.75
CA ASN A 85 16.55 -12.26 9.15
C ASN A 85 17.13 -10.85 8.97
N MET A 86 18.13 -10.54 9.79
CA MET A 86 18.81 -9.25 9.76
C MET A 86 19.63 -8.99 8.49
N THR A 87 19.99 -10.03 7.73
CA THR A 87 20.62 -9.89 6.41
C THR A 87 19.59 -9.47 5.38
N LEU A 88 18.36 -10.01 5.43
CA LEU A 88 17.28 -9.60 4.52
C LEU A 88 16.83 -8.15 4.75
N HIS A 89 16.95 -7.62 5.99
CA HIS A 89 16.77 -6.19 6.25
C HIS A 89 17.79 -5.29 5.55
N LYS A 90 18.99 -5.81 5.20
CA LYS A 90 20.00 -5.05 4.45
C LYS A 90 19.76 -5.11 2.95
N THR A 91 19.36 -6.27 2.45
CA THR A 91 19.16 -6.51 1.00
C THR A 91 17.77 -6.13 0.51
N LEU A 92 16.77 -6.14 1.39
CA LEU A 92 15.36 -5.82 1.14
C LEU A 92 14.84 -6.53 -0.12
N PRO A 93 14.82 -7.88 -0.15
CA PRO A 93 14.58 -8.65 -1.38
C PRO A 93 13.21 -8.41 -2.03
N ILE A 94 12.23 -7.90 -1.28
CA ILE A 94 10.92 -7.54 -1.82
C ILE A 94 10.96 -6.09 -2.30
N GLN A 95 11.31 -5.13 -1.44
CA GLN A 95 11.33 -3.71 -1.81
C GLN A 95 12.33 -3.40 -2.94
N SER A 96 13.45 -4.13 -3.04
CA SER A 96 14.44 -3.98 -4.12
C SER A 96 13.92 -4.36 -5.51
N LYS A 97 12.83 -5.13 -5.59
CA LYS A 97 12.18 -5.50 -6.86
C LYS A 97 11.13 -4.47 -7.30
N MET A 98 10.81 -3.47 -6.48
CA MET A 98 9.96 -2.36 -6.90
C MET A 98 10.62 -1.58 -8.03
N LYS A 99 9.89 -1.35 -9.12
CA LYS A 99 10.46 -0.78 -10.34
C LYS A 99 9.45 0.04 -11.14
N GLY A 100 9.88 1.21 -11.60
CA GLY A 100 9.13 2.02 -12.54
C GLY A 100 8.91 1.31 -13.87
N CYS A 101 7.72 1.45 -14.44
CA CYS A 101 7.37 0.91 -15.74
C CYS A 101 6.37 1.77 -16.49
N LEU A 102 6.31 1.57 -17.80
CA LEU A 102 5.23 2.03 -18.67
C LEU A 102 4.24 0.88 -18.86
N LEU A 103 3.00 1.08 -18.42
CA LEU A 103 1.95 0.05 -18.44
C LEU A 103 0.89 0.39 -19.50
N SER A 104 0.59 -0.56 -20.40
CA SER A 104 -0.47 -0.43 -21.40
C SER A 104 -1.85 -0.52 -20.76
N ASP A 105 -2.88 -0.07 -21.48
CA ASP A 105 -4.30 -0.15 -21.08
C ASP A 105 -4.75 -1.60 -20.80
N GLU A 106 -4.15 -2.59 -21.46
CA GLU A 106 -4.36 -4.03 -21.27
C GLU A 106 -3.56 -4.63 -20.10
N GLY A 107 -2.85 -3.80 -19.32
CA GLY A 107 -2.06 -4.25 -18.18
C GLY A 107 -0.72 -4.90 -18.53
N LYS A 108 -0.22 -4.72 -19.76
CA LYS A 108 1.08 -5.23 -20.18
C LYS A 108 2.16 -4.21 -19.90
N VAL A 109 3.27 -4.65 -19.31
CA VAL A 109 4.46 -3.80 -19.19
C VAL A 109 5.05 -3.63 -20.58
N ILE A 110 5.02 -2.40 -21.08
CA ILE A 110 5.62 -2.01 -22.36
C ILE A 110 7.13 -1.89 -22.17
N GLU A 111 7.55 -1.26 -21.09
CA GLU A 111 8.95 -1.00 -20.79
C GLU A 111 9.15 -0.86 -19.28
N TYR A 112 10.27 -1.37 -18.76
CA TYR A 112 10.76 -1.00 -17.44
C TYR A 112 11.67 0.22 -17.56
N ILE A 113 11.36 1.26 -16.79
CA ILE A 113 12.10 2.51 -16.81
C ILE A 113 13.46 2.29 -16.14
N ASN A 114 14.53 2.86 -16.72
CA ASN A 114 15.87 2.77 -16.15
C ASN A 114 15.85 3.26 -14.69
N PRO A 115 16.32 2.46 -13.70
CA PRO A 115 16.16 2.75 -12.28
C PRO A 115 16.85 4.04 -11.82
N THR A 116 17.83 4.57 -12.55
CA THR A 116 18.56 5.79 -12.17
C THR A 116 18.37 6.94 -13.16
N ASN A 117 17.62 6.73 -14.25
CA ASN A 117 17.45 7.75 -15.28
C ASN A 117 16.03 7.72 -15.88
N TRP A 118 15.03 8.08 -15.08
CA TRP A 118 13.64 8.14 -15.56
C TRP A 118 13.43 9.20 -16.65
N LYS A 119 14.15 10.32 -16.59
CA LYS A 119 14.00 11.45 -17.53
C LYS A 119 14.38 11.09 -18.98
N ALA A 120 15.13 10.00 -19.20
CA ALA A 120 15.42 9.48 -20.53
C ALA A 120 14.23 8.78 -21.22
N HIS A 121 13.17 8.47 -20.47
CA HIS A 121 12.01 7.76 -20.99
C HIS A 121 10.83 8.71 -21.25
N LYS A 122 10.06 8.41 -22.30
CA LYS A 122 8.87 9.16 -22.67
C LYS A 122 7.71 8.79 -21.74
N ARG A 123 7.24 9.77 -20.96
CA ARG A 123 6.35 9.58 -19.81
C ARG A 123 5.10 10.45 -19.88
N ASP A 124 4.79 10.95 -21.06
CA ASP A 124 3.72 11.89 -21.37
C ASP A 124 2.36 11.23 -21.63
N GLY A 125 2.28 9.91 -21.49
CA GLY A 125 1.08 9.12 -21.74
C GLY A 125 0.95 8.56 -23.15
N SER A 126 1.85 8.89 -24.07
CA SER A 126 1.78 8.35 -25.44
C SER A 126 2.16 6.87 -25.54
N ASN A 127 2.83 6.32 -24.52
CA ASN A 127 3.36 4.96 -24.50
C ASN A 127 2.98 4.23 -23.20
N GLY A 128 1.74 4.41 -22.74
CA GLY A 128 1.25 3.83 -21.48
C GLY A 128 1.42 4.75 -20.28
N MET A 129 0.95 4.26 -19.13
CA MET A 129 0.95 4.97 -17.86
C MET A 129 2.23 4.72 -17.08
N VAL A 130 2.73 5.75 -16.41
CA VAL A 130 3.91 5.65 -15.55
C VAL A 130 3.51 5.06 -14.20
N MET A 131 3.89 3.81 -13.97
CA MET A 131 3.51 3.04 -12.80
C MET A 131 4.75 2.52 -12.08
N VAL A 132 4.58 2.04 -10.86
CA VAL A 132 5.58 1.27 -10.11
C VAL A 132 5.01 -0.11 -9.86
N GLU A 133 5.69 -1.15 -10.36
CA GLU A 133 5.36 -2.54 -10.06
C GLU A 133 5.74 -2.85 -8.60
N ILE A 134 4.76 -3.26 -7.80
CA ILE A 134 4.95 -3.82 -6.48
C ILE A 134 4.97 -5.35 -6.63
N PRO A 135 6.07 -6.04 -6.28
CA PRO A 135 6.19 -7.48 -6.49
C PRO A 135 5.22 -8.26 -5.61
N ALA A 136 4.78 -9.41 -6.12
CA ALA A 136 4.10 -10.39 -5.29
C ALA A 136 5.03 -10.87 -4.16
N HIS A 137 4.47 -11.09 -2.98
CA HIS A 137 5.20 -11.57 -1.81
C HIS A 137 4.23 -12.16 -0.80
N TRP A 138 4.76 -12.67 0.30
CA TRP A 138 4.00 -13.21 1.41
C TRP A 138 4.11 -12.28 2.61
N ARG A 139 3.01 -12.06 3.33
CA ARG A 139 2.96 -11.18 4.51
C ARG A 139 2.15 -11.80 5.62
N ARG A 140 2.60 -11.63 6.85
CA ARG A 140 1.87 -12.00 8.06
C ARG A 140 1.88 -10.84 9.03
N PHE A 141 0.70 -10.56 9.62
CA PHE A 141 0.61 -9.75 10.83
C PHE A 141 0.38 -10.64 12.03
N TYR A 142 0.91 -10.23 13.17
CA TYR A 142 0.73 -10.96 14.41
C TYR A 142 0.58 -9.99 15.57
N THR A 143 -0.17 -10.45 16.57
CA THR A 143 -0.31 -9.81 17.86
C THR A 143 0.18 -10.79 18.92
N ASN A 144 1.14 -10.36 19.73
CA ASN A 144 1.62 -11.12 20.86
C ASN A 144 1.66 -10.21 22.08
N GLU A 145 0.66 -10.33 22.96
CA GLU A 145 0.47 -9.44 24.11
C GLU A 145 0.47 -7.96 23.69
N ASN A 146 1.52 -7.21 24.08
CA ASN A 146 1.71 -5.79 23.78
C ASN A 146 2.37 -5.52 22.43
N LYS A 147 2.79 -6.57 21.72
CA LYS A 147 3.50 -6.45 20.44
C LYS A 147 2.54 -6.56 19.27
N ARG A 148 2.73 -5.70 18.28
CA ARG A 148 2.06 -5.71 16.98
C ARG A 148 3.15 -5.77 15.92
N GLY A 149 3.24 -6.88 15.20
CA GLY A 149 4.34 -7.10 14.26
C GLY A 149 3.88 -7.51 12.88
N VAL A 150 4.68 -7.15 11.90
CA VAL A 150 4.53 -7.56 10.50
C VAL A 150 5.79 -8.28 10.07
N ARG A 151 5.65 -9.39 9.33
CA ARG A 151 6.74 -10.06 8.63
C ARG A 151 6.39 -10.20 7.15
N ILE A 152 7.40 -10.09 6.29
CA ILE A 152 7.30 -10.34 4.86
C ILE A 152 8.34 -11.36 4.40
N SER A 153 8.02 -12.11 3.36
CA SER A 153 8.82 -13.21 2.83
C SER A 153 8.62 -13.36 1.31
N GLU A 154 9.65 -13.81 0.61
CA GLU A 154 9.53 -14.25 -0.79
C GLU A 154 8.86 -15.62 -0.90
N TYR A 155 8.84 -16.37 0.21
CA TYR A 155 8.37 -17.74 0.29
C TYR A 155 7.04 -17.86 1.05
N PRO A 156 6.17 -18.81 0.66
CA PRO A 156 4.91 -19.15 1.31
C PRO A 156 5.10 -19.85 2.67
N ILE A 157 5.56 -19.11 3.67
CA ILE A 157 5.70 -19.61 5.03
C ILE A 157 4.29 -19.83 5.64
N PRO A 158 4.06 -20.92 6.40
CA PRO A 158 2.76 -21.17 7.03
C PRO A 158 2.22 -19.97 7.82
N GLY A 159 0.95 -19.63 7.58
CA GLY A 159 0.28 -18.49 8.22
C GLY A 159 0.54 -17.13 7.57
N TYR A 160 1.24 -17.07 6.43
CA TYR A 160 1.39 -15.85 5.64
C TYR A 160 0.31 -15.77 4.57
N HIS A 161 -0.21 -14.57 4.35
CA HIS A 161 -1.11 -14.27 3.23
C HIS A 161 -0.30 -13.91 1.99
N PHE A 162 -0.77 -14.39 0.84
CA PHE A 162 -0.22 -13.98 -0.44
C PHE A 162 -0.67 -12.55 -0.77
N VAL A 163 0.29 -11.67 -0.99
CA VAL A 163 0.07 -10.33 -1.51
C VAL A 163 0.31 -10.37 -3.02
N LYS A 164 -0.76 -10.13 -3.78
CA LYS A 164 -0.69 -10.12 -5.25
C LYS A 164 0.22 -9.00 -5.73
N LYS A 165 0.93 -9.27 -6.84
CA LYS A 165 1.60 -8.24 -7.61
C LYS A 165 0.59 -7.17 -8.01
N CYS A 166 0.92 -5.90 -7.87
CA CYS A 166 0.06 -4.80 -8.30
C CYS A 166 0.91 -3.65 -8.83
N TYR A 167 0.27 -2.62 -9.39
CA TYR A 167 0.94 -1.43 -9.87
C TYR A 167 0.27 -0.19 -9.30
N ILE A 168 1.06 0.69 -8.71
CA ILE A 168 0.62 1.99 -8.18
C ILE A 168 1.23 3.07 -9.06
N SER A 169 0.46 4.09 -9.42
CA SER A 169 0.97 5.21 -10.22
C SER A 169 2.15 5.89 -9.54
N ALA A 170 3.20 6.17 -10.31
CA ALA A 170 4.35 6.91 -9.82
C ALA A 170 3.95 8.31 -9.32
N TYR A 171 3.01 8.95 -10.02
CA TYR A 171 2.50 10.28 -9.69
C TYR A 171 1.08 10.21 -9.16
N GLU A 172 0.65 11.27 -8.48
CA GLU A 172 -0.76 11.51 -8.22
C GLU A 172 -1.46 11.74 -9.57
N ALA A 173 -2.66 11.16 -9.73
CA ALA A 173 -3.25 11.02 -11.04
C ALA A 173 -3.91 12.31 -11.55
N THR A 174 -3.83 12.52 -12.86
CA THR A 174 -4.65 13.49 -13.60
C THR A 174 -5.74 12.75 -14.40
N ILE A 175 -6.61 13.45 -15.10
CA ILE A 175 -7.60 12.86 -16.01
C ILE A 175 -7.30 13.37 -17.42
N GLN A 176 -7.11 12.45 -18.36
CA GLN A 176 -7.03 12.78 -19.78
C GLN A 176 -8.40 13.29 -20.24
N ARG A 177 -8.50 14.56 -20.64
CA ARG A 177 -9.77 15.26 -20.84
C ARG A 177 -10.53 14.73 -22.07
N SER A 178 -9.82 14.39 -23.14
CA SER A 178 -10.37 13.87 -24.40
C SER A 178 -11.03 12.49 -24.26
N THR A 179 -10.55 11.64 -23.35
CA THR A 179 -11.05 10.27 -23.15
C THR A 179 -11.77 10.09 -21.81
N GLY A 180 -11.57 11.01 -20.87
CA GLY A 180 -12.00 10.89 -19.48
C GLY A 180 -11.30 9.77 -18.71
N LYS A 181 -10.16 9.25 -19.20
CA LYS A 181 -9.36 8.21 -18.52
C LYS A 181 -8.51 8.82 -17.42
N LEU A 182 -8.47 8.19 -16.25
CA LEU A 182 -7.52 8.54 -15.18
C LEU A 182 -6.09 8.24 -15.65
N ALA A 183 -5.10 9.06 -15.36
CA ALA A 183 -3.77 8.94 -15.95
C ALA A 183 -2.63 9.29 -14.98
N SER A 184 -1.52 8.57 -15.11
CA SER A 184 -0.24 8.85 -14.43
C SER A 184 0.80 9.19 -15.48
N VAL A 185 1.09 10.48 -15.63
CA VAL A 185 1.94 11.01 -16.71
C VAL A 185 2.66 12.29 -16.26
N VAL A 186 3.73 12.63 -16.99
CA VAL A 186 4.36 13.94 -16.99
C VAL A 186 3.97 14.63 -18.30
N ASN A 187 2.87 15.39 -18.28
CA ASN A 187 2.33 16.03 -19.48
C ASN A 187 1.67 17.38 -19.15
N THR A 188 2.16 18.46 -19.77
CA THR A 188 1.69 19.83 -19.57
C THR A 188 0.68 20.30 -20.62
N SER A 189 0.23 19.43 -21.53
CA SER A 189 -0.83 19.79 -22.48
C SER A 189 -2.17 19.99 -21.77
N ALA A 190 -3.04 20.79 -22.37
CA ALA A 190 -4.41 21.02 -21.91
C ALA A 190 -5.23 19.73 -21.74
N ASP A 191 -4.90 18.67 -22.50
CA ASP A 191 -5.55 17.36 -22.39
C ASP A 191 -5.26 16.64 -21.07
N TYR A 192 -4.23 17.06 -20.33
CA TYR A 192 -3.85 16.50 -19.04
C TYR A 192 -3.87 17.53 -17.91
N ARG A 193 -4.50 18.70 -18.14
CA ARG A 193 -4.65 19.77 -17.13
C ARG A 193 -5.23 19.20 -15.84
N GLY A 194 -4.58 19.43 -14.72
CA GLY A 194 -4.99 19.01 -13.37
C GLY A 194 -6.01 19.93 -12.72
N GLY A 195 -5.98 19.99 -11.39
CA GLY A 195 -6.90 20.77 -10.57
C GLY A 195 -8.36 20.47 -10.92
N ASN A 196 -9.18 21.52 -11.04
CA ASN A 196 -10.56 21.43 -11.53
C ASN A 196 -10.67 21.87 -13.01
N ASN A 197 -9.63 21.59 -13.81
CA ASN A 197 -9.59 21.86 -15.26
C ASN A 197 -9.76 23.35 -15.64
N GLN A 198 -9.14 24.27 -14.88
CA GLN A 198 -9.23 25.72 -15.12
C GLN A 198 -8.34 26.18 -16.27
N ALA A 199 -8.90 26.31 -17.48
CA ALA A 199 -8.16 26.71 -18.67
C ALA A 199 -7.68 28.17 -18.65
N ASP A 200 -8.40 29.05 -17.95
CA ASP A 200 -8.05 30.45 -17.74
C ASP A 200 -6.75 30.63 -16.93
N TRP A 201 -6.26 29.58 -16.26
CA TRP A 201 -5.04 29.63 -15.46
C TRP A 201 -3.80 29.15 -16.20
N ASP A 202 -3.92 28.64 -17.42
CA ASP A 202 -2.82 27.95 -18.11
C ASP A 202 -1.55 28.81 -18.25
N ALA A 203 -1.73 30.11 -18.51
CA ALA A 203 -0.65 31.08 -18.66
C ALA A 203 -0.23 31.78 -17.35
N LEU A 204 -0.86 31.43 -16.22
CA LEU A 204 -0.60 32.06 -14.92
C LEU A 204 0.38 31.20 -14.09
N PRO A 205 1.08 31.78 -13.09
CA PRO A 205 1.94 31.01 -12.17
C PRO A 205 1.20 29.87 -11.43
N LYS A 206 -0.12 30.02 -11.24
CA LYS A 206 -1.00 29.01 -10.63
C LYS A 206 -1.56 27.97 -11.59
N SER A 207 -1.02 27.89 -12.81
CA SER A 207 -1.42 26.94 -13.85
C SER A 207 -1.57 25.52 -13.31
N GLN A 208 -2.57 24.79 -13.81
CA GLN A 208 -2.81 23.40 -13.43
C GLN A 208 -2.28 22.41 -14.47
N LEU A 209 -1.59 22.88 -15.50
CA LEU A 209 -0.90 22.02 -16.47
C LEU A 209 0.20 21.19 -15.78
N GLY A 210 0.24 19.89 -16.09
CA GLY A 210 1.22 18.96 -15.51
C GLY A 210 1.00 18.60 -14.04
N LYS A 211 -0.14 18.96 -13.44
CA LYS A 211 -0.47 18.71 -12.02
C LYS A 211 -1.57 17.65 -11.89
N PRO A 212 -1.73 17.00 -10.72
CA PRO A 212 -2.80 16.02 -10.51
C PRO A 212 -4.18 16.67 -10.60
N ALA A 213 -5.19 15.87 -10.96
CA ALA A 213 -6.58 16.29 -10.95
C ALA A 213 -7.14 16.24 -9.52
N THR A 214 -7.92 17.26 -9.14
CA THR A 214 -8.64 17.29 -7.87
C THR A 214 -10.10 17.69 -8.11
N SER A 215 -10.85 18.03 -7.05
CA SER A 215 -12.28 18.35 -7.14
C SER A 215 -13.10 17.24 -7.81
N THR A 216 -12.67 16.00 -7.62
CA THR A 216 -13.29 14.81 -8.21
C THR A 216 -13.56 13.80 -7.08
N SER A 217 -14.73 13.16 -7.14
CA SER A 217 -15.19 12.22 -6.11
C SER A 217 -14.51 10.87 -6.28
N ARG A 218 -14.54 10.02 -5.25
CA ARG A 218 -14.06 8.63 -5.36
C ARG A 218 -14.77 7.88 -6.48
N THR A 219 -16.10 8.04 -6.55
CA THR A 219 -16.94 7.42 -7.58
C THR A 219 -16.44 7.76 -8.99
N ASN A 220 -16.14 9.04 -9.23
CA ASN A 220 -15.69 9.52 -10.54
C ASN A 220 -14.24 9.13 -10.83
N PHE A 221 -13.36 9.10 -9.82
CA PHE A 221 -12.01 8.57 -9.99
C PHE A 221 -12.01 7.08 -10.34
N ARG A 222 -12.81 6.26 -9.65
CA ARG A 222 -12.99 4.83 -10.00
C ARG A 222 -13.51 4.68 -11.43
N ALA A 223 -14.53 5.44 -11.81
CA ALA A 223 -15.08 5.39 -13.16
C ALA A 223 -14.05 5.81 -14.23
N ALA A 224 -13.26 6.85 -13.98
CA ALA A 224 -12.20 7.31 -14.89
C ALA A 224 -11.07 6.28 -15.03
N ALA A 225 -10.70 5.59 -13.95
CA ALA A 225 -9.72 4.51 -14.00
C ALA A 225 -10.22 3.33 -14.84
N ARG A 226 -11.48 2.90 -14.62
CA ARG A 226 -12.09 1.77 -15.35
C ARG A 226 -12.29 2.01 -16.84
N LYS A 227 -12.24 3.26 -17.32
CA LYS A 227 -12.23 3.55 -18.76
C LYS A 227 -10.94 3.09 -19.45
N ARG A 228 -9.87 2.76 -18.71
CA ARG A 228 -8.59 2.36 -19.29
C ARG A 228 -8.60 0.96 -19.87
N GLY A 229 -9.27 0.00 -19.22
CA GLY A 229 -9.34 -1.37 -19.69
C GLY A 229 -10.68 -2.00 -19.36
N ALA A 230 -11.01 -3.11 -20.01
CA ALA A 230 -12.20 -3.86 -19.66
C ALA A 230 -12.10 -4.40 -18.22
N GLY A 231 -13.24 -4.51 -17.52
CA GLY A 231 -13.30 -5.09 -16.18
C GLY A 231 -12.93 -4.13 -15.05
N THR A 232 -12.33 -4.68 -13.99
CA THR A 232 -12.12 -3.97 -12.71
C THR A 232 -10.67 -4.00 -12.23
N GLN A 233 -9.72 -4.27 -13.13
CA GLN A 233 -8.30 -4.26 -12.82
C GLN A 233 -7.77 -2.84 -12.59
N TRP A 234 -8.27 -1.87 -13.38
CA TRP A 234 -7.96 -0.45 -13.20
C TRP A 234 -8.88 0.20 -12.18
N ASN A 235 -8.30 0.80 -11.15
CA ASN A 235 -9.04 1.57 -10.15
C ASN A 235 -8.30 2.86 -9.82
N CYS A 236 -8.96 3.77 -9.09
CA CYS A 236 -8.24 4.81 -8.37
C CYS A 236 -7.41 4.18 -7.22
N MET A 237 -6.86 4.96 -6.28
CA MET A 237 -6.02 4.39 -5.23
C MET A 237 -6.75 3.23 -4.53
N ASP A 238 -6.14 2.05 -4.57
CA ASP A 238 -6.70 0.83 -3.98
C ASP A 238 -6.23 0.67 -2.53
N TYR A 239 -7.13 0.33 -1.62
CA TYR A 239 -6.79 0.24 -0.19
C TYR A 239 -5.79 -0.88 0.13
N ASN A 240 -5.90 -2.05 -0.52
CA ASN A 240 -4.95 -3.15 -0.31
C ASN A 240 -3.57 -2.83 -0.89
N ALA A 241 -3.52 -2.16 -2.04
CA ALA A 241 -2.29 -1.61 -2.60
C ALA A 241 -1.68 -0.51 -1.70
N TYR A 242 -2.51 0.34 -1.10
CA TYR A 242 -2.10 1.39 -0.16
C TYR A 242 -1.46 0.81 1.10
N ILE A 243 -2.16 -0.14 1.75
CA ILE A 243 -1.63 -0.86 2.92
C ILE A 243 -0.30 -1.53 2.59
N THR A 244 -0.22 -2.18 1.43
CA THR A 244 1.01 -2.83 0.99
C THR A 244 2.16 -1.84 0.85
N LEU A 245 1.92 -0.69 0.21
CA LEU A 245 2.92 0.36 0.07
C LEU A 245 3.41 0.87 1.43
N ALA A 246 2.48 1.19 2.33
CA ALA A 246 2.78 1.72 3.65
C ALA A 246 3.60 0.74 4.51
N TRP A 247 3.22 -0.55 4.53
CA TRP A 247 3.99 -1.54 5.29
C TRP A 247 5.35 -1.85 4.70
N LEU A 248 5.50 -1.84 3.38
CA LEU A 248 6.84 -1.96 2.76
C LEU A 248 7.75 -0.81 3.23
N TYR A 249 7.20 0.41 3.33
CA TYR A 249 7.91 1.58 3.86
C TYR A 249 8.29 1.40 5.34
N TYR A 250 7.31 1.08 6.20
CA TYR A 250 7.56 0.94 7.64
C TYR A 250 8.58 -0.16 7.95
N ILE A 251 8.55 -1.28 7.20
CA ILE A 251 9.53 -2.36 7.35
C ILE A 251 10.93 -1.89 6.98
N GLU A 252 11.08 -1.15 5.87
CA GLU A 252 12.39 -0.69 5.40
C GLU A 252 13.00 0.33 6.37
N TYR A 253 12.24 1.38 6.73
CA TYR A 253 12.72 2.47 7.57
C TYR A 253 12.75 2.11 9.06
N GLY A 254 11.95 1.13 9.49
CA GLY A 254 11.87 0.73 10.90
C GLY A 254 11.31 1.83 11.79
N ASN A 255 10.46 2.69 11.25
CA ASN A 255 9.84 3.80 11.97
C ASN A 255 8.46 4.11 11.38
N LEU A 256 7.49 4.40 12.22
CA LEU A 256 6.15 4.82 11.83
C LEU A 256 6.09 6.30 11.42
N ASN A 257 7.02 7.13 11.91
CA ASN A 257 7.08 8.54 11.55
C ASN A 257 7.75 8.74 10.19
N CYS A 258 6.94 8.82 9.13
CA CYS A 258 7.48 9.02 7.78
C CYS A 258 7.94 10.45 7.49
N GLN A 259 7.59 11.43 8.32
CA GLN A 259 8.00 12.84 8.17
C GLN A 259 9.36 13.17 8.81
N LEU A 260 10.00 12.21 9.49
CA LEU A 260 11.38 12.36 9.94
C LEU A 260 12.28 12.81 8.79
N ALA A 261 13.32 13.59 9.12
CA ALA A 261 14.28 14.08 8.14
C ALA A 261 14.82 12.94 7.28
N PHE A 262 14.92 13.19 5.97
CA PHE A 262 15.50 12.22 5.06
C PHE A 262 16.98 12.03 5.36
N ASN A 263 17.43 10.77 5.37
CA ASN A 263 18.82 10.43 5.49
C ASN A 263 19.21 9.43 4.40
N ALA A 264 20.06 9.86 3.47
CA ALA A 264 20.56 9.03 2.39
C ALA A 264 21.51 7.93 2.88
N GLN A 265 22.17 8.13 4.04
CA GLN A 265 23.11 7.17 4.60
C GLN A 265 22.37 6.11 5.41
N LYS A 266 22.82 4.86 5.26
CA LYS A 266 22.37 3.77 6.12
C LYS A 266 22.98 3.91 7.51
N ASP A 267 22.35 3.29 8.51
CA ASP A 267 22.93 3.21 9.85
C ASP A 267 24.19 2.31 9.87
N SER A 268 24.85 2.17 11.03
CA SER A 268 26.05 1.34 11.17
C SER A 268 25.82 -0.15 10.86
N ASN A 269 24.58 -0.61 10.86
CA ASN A 269 24.20 -1.98 10.53
C ASN A 269 23.84 -2.17 9.06
N GLY A 270 23.68 -1.08 8.30
CA GLY A 270 23.27 -1.09 6.90
C GLY A 270 21.77 -0.90 6.66
N TYR A 271 21.01 -0.45 7.66
CA TYR A 271 19.55 -0.25 7.56
C TYR A 271 19.17 1.18 7.17
N ALA A 272 18.00 1.35 6.54
CA ALA A 272 17.45 2.69 6.32
C ALA A 272 17.10 3.35 7.65
N GLN A 273 17.24 4.68 7.70
CA GLN A 273 16.99 5.50 8.89
C GLN A 273 16.33 6.83 8.48
N GLY A 274 15.81 7.57 9.45
CA GLY A 274 15.08 8.81 9.21
C GLY A 274 13.71 8.55 8.59
N GLY A 275 13.27 9.47 7.73
CA GLY A 275 12.00 9.38 7.00
C GLY A 275 12.13 9.87 5.55
N LEU A 276 11.07 10.49 5.04
CA LEU A 276 11.02 11.12 3.72
C LEU A 276 10.96 12.65 3.81
N GLY A 277 11.21 13.21 5.01
CA GLY A 277 11.06 14.62 5.30
C GLY A 277 9.60 15.06 5.36
N ASN A 278 9.37 16.33 5.65
CA ASN A 278 8.00 16.86 5.79
C ASN A 278 7.22 16.82 4.47
N GLY A 279 7.92 16.80 3.34
CA GLY A 279 7.30 16.83 2.04
C GLY A 279 6.52 18.12 1.78
N VAL A 280 5.41 17.97 1.05
CA VAL A 280 4.50 19.06 0.69
C VAL A 280 3.37 19.10 1.70
N THR A 281 3.67 19.44 2.96
CA THR A 281 2.66 19.52 4.05
C THR A 281 2.74 20.80 4.87
N THR A 282 3.76 21.62 4.63
CA THR A 282 4.16 22.73 5.52
C THR A 282 3.76 24.11 4.98
N TRP A 283 2.83 24.18 4.02
CA TRP A 283 2.36 25.48 3.55
C TRP A 283 1.29 26.02 4.49
N ASP A 284 1.39 27.31 4.82
CA ASP A 284 0.28 28.08 5.36
C ASP A 284 -0.98 28.01 4.46
N GLY A 285 -2.12 27.66 5.08
CA GLY A 285 -3.38 27.44 4.37
C GLY A 285 -3.94 28.70 3.72
N THR A 286 -3.76 29.87 4.35
CA THR A 286 -4.22 31.16 3.80
C THR A 286 -3.43 31.51 2.55
N LYS A 287 -2.10 31.36 2.59
CA LYS A 287 -1.23 31.59 1.42
C LYS A 287 -1.53 30.61 0.28
N TRP A 288 -1.75 29.34 0.59
CA TRP A 288 -2.13 28.34 -0.42
C TRP A 288 -3.48 28.66 -1.06
N ASN A 289 -4.49 29.04 -0.27
CA ASN A 289 -5.78 29.47 -0.77
C ASN A 289 -5.68 30.70 -1.67
N ASN A 290 -4.93 31.72 -1.25
CA ASN A 290 -4.78 32.94 -2.03
C ASN A 290 -4.02 32.70 -3.35
N PHE A 291 -3.06 31.78 -3.36
CA PHE A 291 -2.28 31.46 -4.56
C PHE A 291 -3.09 30.64 -5.58
N SER A 292 -3.62 29.49 -5.16
CA SER A 292 -4.23 28.53 -6.07
C SER A 292 -5.56 27.99 -5.58
N GLY A 293 -6.25 28.63 -4.64
CA GLY A 293 -7.58 28.15 -4.17
C GLY A 293 -7.54 26.72 -3.64
N TYR A 294 -6.45 26.35 -2.97
CA TYR A 294 -6.15 25.00 -2.49
C TYR A 294 -5.92 23.93 -3.59
N TYR A 295 -5.76 24.31 -4.85
CA TYR A 295 -5.40 23.38 -5.91
C TYR A 295 -3.93 22.94 -5.81
N PRO A 296 -3.58 21.78 -6.39
CA PRO A 296 -2.22 21.23 -6.39
C PRO A 296 -1.19 22.23 -6.92
N ILE A 297 0.04 22.07 -6.44
CA ILE A 297 1.14 23.01 -6.70
C ILE A 297 2.42 22.35 -7.20
N ILE A 298 2.58 21.05 -7.01
CA ILE A 298 3.73 20.30 -7.51
C ILE A 298 3.38 19.67 -8.86
N PRO A 299 4.12 19.97 -9.94
CA PRO A 299 4.02 19.23 -11.19
C PRO A 299 4.45 17.77 -11.03
N CYS A 300 3.73 16.86 -11.67
CA CYS A 300 4.09 15.45 -11.72
C CYS A 300 5.48 15.28 -12.35
N GLY A 301 6.33 14.45 -11.74
CA GLY A 301 7.68 14.18 -12.22
C GLY A 301 8.77 15.08 -11.65
N THR A 302 8.43 15.90 -10.66
CA THR A 302 9.40 16.78 -9.99
C THR A 302 10.56 15.99 -9.38
N SER A 303 10.30 14.81 -8.83
CA SER A 303 11.29 13.93 -8.18
C SER A 303 11.96 12.90 -9.10
N ASP A 304 11.80 13.03 -10.42
CA ASP A 304 12.22 12.00 -11.39
C ASP A 304 13.72 11.70 -11.45
N GLU A 305 14.54 12.65 -11.01
CA GLU A 305 15.99 12.45 -10.91
C GLU A 305 16.39 11.37 -9.91
N LEU A 306 15.52 11.03 -8.95
CA LEU A 306 15.75 9.93 -8.02
C LEU A 306 15.47 8.56 -8.65
N GLY A 307 14.76 8.49 -9.78
CA GLY A 307 14.38 7.24 -10.42
C GLY A 307 13.63 6.29 -9.47
N ASN A 308 14.13 5.07 -9.29
CA ASN A 308 13.59 4.08 -8.34
C ASN A 308 14.13 4.27 -6.90
N ALA A 309 14.99 5.25 -6.64
CA ALA A 309 15.48 5.50 -5.29
C ALA A 309 14.43 6.21 -4.43
N SER A 310 14.65 6.17 -3.11
CA SER A 310 13.90 6.97 -2.14
C SER A 310 14.71 8.20 -1.75
N GLY A 311 14.04 9.33 -1.54
CA GLY A 311 14.68 10.59 -1.21
C GLY A 311 13.74 11.78 -1.34
N GLU A 312 14.31 12.97 -1.42
CA GLU A 312 13.56 14.21 -1.61
C GLU A 312 14.24 15.09 -2.66
N VAL A 313 13.44 15.84 -3.42
CA VAL A 313 13.91 16.79 -4.44
C VAL A 313 13.35 18.16 -4.15
N ALA A 314 14.20 19.19 -4.12
CA ALA A 314 13.75 20.56 -3.89
C ALA A 314 12.96 21.08 -5.10
N TYR A 315 11.82 21.72 -4.82
CA TYR A 315 10.99 22.40 -5.82
C TYR A 315 10.70 23.82 -5.35
N THR A 316 11.14 24.79 -6.14
CA THR A 316 10.85 26.21 -5.91
C THR A 316 9.56 26.56 -6.63
N LEU A 317 8.50 26.80 -5.86
CA LEU A 317 7.27 27.40 -6.36
C LEU A 317 7.50 28.90 -6.54
N GLU A 318 7.65 29.31 -7.80
CA GLU A 318 7.66 30.72 -8.18
C GLU A 318 6.25 31.31 -8.02
N LYS A 319 6.20 32.55 -7.56
CA LYS A 319 4.96 33.30 -7.40
C LYS A 319 4.89 34.44 -8.41
N ALA A 320 3.74 35.10 -8.48
CA ALA A 320 3.60 36.31 -9.27
C ALA A 320 4.63 37.38 -8.84
N GLU A 321 4.95 38.28 -9.76
CA GLU A 321 5.92 39.35 -9.57
C GLU A 321 5.65 40.13 -8.26
N GLY A 322 6.66 40.25 -7.40
CA GLY A 322 6.57 40.93 -6.10
C GLY A 322 6.31 40.05 -4.88
N GLU A 323 6.07 38.73 -5.04
CA GLU A 323 5.95 37.81 -3.91
C GLU A 323 7.19 36.91 -3.71
N SER A 324 7.48 36.55 -2.45
CA SER A 324 8.56 35.60 -2.14
C SER A 324 8.22 34.17 -2.59
N SER A 325 9.15 33.50 -3.29
CA SER A 325 9.03 32.08 -3.64
C SER A 325 8.97 31.17 -2.40
N LYS A 326 8.43 29.96 -2.57
CA LYS A 326 8.38 28.93 -1.52
C LYS A 326 9.06 27.66 -2.02
N VAL A 327 10.01 27.15 -1.25
CA VAL A 327 10.65 25.86 -1.53
C VAL A 327 9.93 24.75 -0.78
N PHE A 328 9.60 23.69 -1.49
CA PHE A 328 9.13 22.41 -0.96
C PHE A 328 10.20 21.34 -1.21
N THR A 329 10.23 20.30 -0.40
CA THR A 329 10.95 19.07 -0.73
C THR A 329 9.92 18.04 -1.16
N VAL A 330 10.06 17.48 -2.35
CA VAL A 330 9.11 16.52 -2.94
C VAL A 330 9.62 15.11 -2.65
N PRO A 331 8.97 14.36 -1.74
CA PRO A 331 9.43 13.04 -1.36
C PRO A 331 9.15 12.02 -2.46
N ARG A 332 10.05 11.05 -2.58
CA ARG A 332 9.86 9.84 -3.37
C ARG A 332 10.18 8.62 -2.52
N TYR A 333 9.32 7.61 -2.60
CA TYR A 333 9.59 6.28 -2.05
C TYR A 333 9.57 5.26 -3.18
N ARG A 334 10.74 4.73 -3.52
CA ARG A 334 10.92 3.67 -4.52
C ARG A 334 10.15 3.88 -5.83
N GLY A 335 10.31 5.07 -6.42
CA GLY A 335 9.63 5.45 -7.66
C GLY A 335 8.27 6.14 -7.49
N ILE A 336 7.68 6.13 -6.29
CA ILE A 336 6.39 6.77 -6.00
C ILE A 336 6.63 8.16 -5.41
N GLU A 337 6.31 9.20 -6.18
CA GLU A 337 6.39 10.62 -5.82
C GLU A 337 5.22 11.03 -4.93
N ASN A 338 5.45 11.82 -3.87
CA ASN A 338 4.43 12.29 -2.92
C ASN A 338 3.56 11.15 -2.33
N PRO A 339 4.15 10.11 -1.72
CA PRO A 339 3.35 9.01 -1.14
C PRO A 339 2.36 9.51 -0.08
N PHE A 340 2.68 10.62 0.60
CA PHE A 340 1.82 11.41 1.47
C PHE A 340 1.97 12.91 1.15
N GLY A 341 1.14 13.75 1.77
CA GLY A 341 1.11 15.20 1.54
C GLY A 341 0.62 15.59 0.15
N HIS A 342 0.81 16.86 -0.21
CA HIS A 342 0.38 17.49 -1.47
C HIS A 342 -1.14 17.48 -1.69
N VAL A 343 -1.72 16.34 -2.09
CA VAL A 343 -3.17 16.12 -2.14
C VAL A 343 -3.57 14.92 -1.31
N TRP A 344 -4.78 14.98 -0.76
CA TRP A 344 -5.43 13.80 -0.20
C TRP A 344 -5.66 12.76 -1.29
N LYS A 345 -5.55 11.48 -0.92
CA LYS A 345 -5.82 10.37 -1.83
C LYS A 345 -7.18 9.78 -1.48
N TRP A 346 -8.17 9.95 -2.36
CA TRP A 346 -9.36 9.11 -2.33
C TRP A 346 -8.93 7.67 -2.53
N THR A 347 -9.21 6.82 -1.53
CA THR A 347 -8.87 5.40 -1.55
C THR A 347 -10.16 4.56 -1.57
N ASP A 348 -10.21 3.61 -2.50
CA ASP A 348 -11.33 2.72 -2.75
C ASP A 348 -11.11 1.33 -2.15
N GLY A 349 -12.18 0.54 -2.05
CA GLY A 349 -12.14 -0.76 -1.38
C GLY A 349 -12.23 -0.68 0.15
N VAL A 350 -12.45 0.51 0.72
CA VAL A 350 -12.70 0.72 2.16
C VAL A 350 -13.87 1.68 2.40
N ASN A 351 -14.79 1.30 3.28
CA ASN A 351 -15.97 2.08 3.68
C ASN A 351 -16.13 2.05 5.20
N ILE A 352 -16.69 3.12 5.77
CA ILE A 352 -16.94 3.22 7.21
C ILE A 352 -18.43 3.45 7.46
N GLU A 353 -19.05 2.54 8.21
CA GLU A 353 -20.39 2.72 8.76
C GLU A 353 -20.30 3.53 10.05
N VAL A 354 -20.74 4.77 10.00
CA VAL A 354 -20.86 5.62 11.17
C VAL A 354 -22.30 5.58 11.66
N LYS A 355 -22.46 5.32 12.95
CA LYS A 355 -23.69 5.47 13.71
C LYS A 355 -23.52 6.52 14.80
N THR A 356 -24.51 7.39 14.96
CA THR A 356 -24.58 8.39 16.04
C THR A 356 -24.62 7.72 17.40
N ASN A 357 -24.30 8.45 18.47
CA ASN A 357 -24.38 7.90 19.83
C ASN A 357 -25.80 7.45 20.21
N SER A 358 -26.83 8.14 19.70
CA SER A 358 -28.23 7.75 19.88
C SER A 358 -28.64 6.52 19.08
N ASP A 359 -27.88 6.13 18.06
CA ASP A 359 -28.15 4.97 17.18
C ASP A 359 -27.08 3.87 17.38
N GLY A 360 -26.74 3.58 18.63
CA GLY A 360 -25.83 2.46 18.99
C GLY A 360 -24.33 2.78 18.93
N GLY A 361 -23.92 3.96 18.46
CA GLY A 361 -22.60 4.51 18.73
C GLY A 361 -21.41 3.73 18.15
N THR A 362 -21.49 3.28 16.89
CA THR A 362 -20.40 2.51 16.23
C THR A 362 -19.78 3.24 15.05
N SER A 363 -18.49 2.99 14.80
CA SER A 363 -17.80 3.36 13.55
C SER A 363 -17.14 2.10 12.99
N LYS A 364 -17.86 1.33 12.16
CA LYS A 364 -17.38 0.03 11.66
C LYS A 364 -16.63 0.19 10.35
N VAL A 365 -15.44 -0.39 10.25
CA VAL A 365 -14.60 -0.35 9.05
C VAL A 365 -14.81 -1.62 8.24
N TYR A 366 -15.25 -1.45 7.00
CA TYR A 366 -15.51 -2.50 6.04
C TYR A 366 -14.52 -2.41 4.89
N VAL A 367 -13.90 -3.54 4.52
CA VAL A 367 -12.90 -3.61 3.44
C VAL A 367 -13.28 -4.68 2.42
N CYS A 368 -13.03 -4.40 1.15
CA CYS A 368 -13.30 -5.30 0.03
C CYS A 368 -12.00 -5.66 -0.70
N ASP A 369 -11.75 -6.96 -0.82
CA ASP A 369 -10.57 -7.50 -1.51
C ASP A 369 -10.85 -7.81 -2.99
N ASP A 370 -12.10 -7.67 -3.43
CA ASP A 370 -12.59 -7.95 -4.78
C ASP A 370 -13.01 -6.64 -5.47
N PRO A 371 -12.18 -6.08 -6.37
CA PRO A 371 -12.48 -4.83 -7.07
C PRO A 371 -13.81 -4.84 -7.84
N SER A 372 -14.33 -6.00 -8.22
CA SER A 372 -15.63 -6.10 -8.90
C SER A 372 -16.80 -5.67 -8.02
N LYS A 373 -16.64 -5.70 -6.70
CA LYS A 373 -17.67 -5.38 -5.69
C LYS A 373 -17.54 -3.97 -5.12
N TYR A 374 -16.56 -3.18 -5.56
CA TYR A 374 -16.35 -1.83 -5.06
C TYR A 374 -17.57 -0.96 -5.29
N ASN A 375 -18.08 -0.36 -4.21
CA ASN A 375 -19.27 0.46 -4.25
C ASN A 375 -19.26 1.53 -3.14
N ASP A 376 -20.13 2.52 -3.30
CA ASP A 376 -20.21 3.71 -2.44
C ASP A 376 -21.58 3.84 -1.74
N SER A 377 -22.40 2.79 -1.75
CA SER A 377 -23.80 2.85 -1.29
C SER A 377 -24.16 1.82 -0.23
N ASN A 378 -23.37 0.77 -0.06
CA ASN A 378 -23.59 -0.28 0.93
C ASN A 378 -22.26 -0.98 1.30
N TYR A 379 -22.38 -2.10 2.02
CA TYR A 379 -21.26 -2.93 2.47
C TYR A 379 -21.30 -4.35 1.87
N THR A 380 -22.13 -4.57 0.84
CA THR A 380 -22.24 -5.87 0.17
C THR A 380 -20.90 -6.23 -0.49
N GLY A 381 -20.37 -7.40 -0.16
CA GLY A 381 -19.05 -7.83 -0.65
C GLY A 381 -17.86 -7.31 0.17
N TYR A 382 -18.11 -6.54 1.24
CA TYR A 382 -17.09 -6.07 2.15
C TYR A 382 -17.10 -6.87 3.45
N THR A 383 -15.93 -7.05 4.05
CA THR A 383 -15.71 -7.73 5.33
C THR A 383 -15.48 -6.69 6.42
N LEU A 384 -16.13 -6.86 7.57
CA LEU A 384 -15.85 -6.04 8.76
C LEU A 384 -14.41 -6.31 9.24
N ARG A 385 -13.57 -5.28 9.25
CA ARG A 385 -12.18 -5.37 9.73
C ARG A 385 -12.01 -4.91 11.18
N GLY A 386 -12.89 -4.05 11.67
CA GLY A 386 -12.82 -3.58 13.06
C GLY A 386 -13.64 -2.33 13.32
N LEU A 387 -13.43 -1.74 14.49
CA LEU A 387 -14.03 -0.46 14.90
C LEU A 387 -12.98 0.65 14.83
N ALA A 388 -13.30 1.73 14.12
CA ALA A 388 -12.51 2.94 14.14
C ALA A 388 -12.74 3.72 15.43
N ALA A 389 -11.74 4.52 15.82
CA ALA A 389 -11.87 5.49 16.88
C ALA A 389 -13.04 6.43 16.59
N ARG A 390 -13.70 6.88 17.66
CA ARG A 390 -14.85 7.80 17.60
C ARG A 390 -14.50 9.24 17.98
N ALA A 391 -13.25 9.47 18.34
CA ALA A 391 -12.65 10.79 18.52
C ALA A 391 -11.51 10.95 17.51
N GLU A 392 -11.23 12.19 17.13
CA GLU A 392 -10.07 12.56 16.34
C GLU A 392 -8.84 12.80 17.23
N GLY A 393 -7.66 12.66 16.64
CA GLY A 393 -6.39 12.79 17.36
C GLY A 393 -5.25 12.04 16.66
N TYR A 394 -4.02 12.22 17.14
CA TYR A 394 -2.90 11.39 16.71
C TYR A 394 -3.17 9.92 17.04
N ALA A 395 -2.98 9.05 16.06
CA ALA A 395 -3.25 7.63 16.17
C ALA A 395 -2.28 6.98 17.18
N LYS A 396 -2.87 6.29 18.16
CA LYS A 396 -2.13 5.50 19.16
C LYS A 396 -2.13 4.03 18.77
N GLU A 397 -3.29 3.51 18.40
CA GLU A 397 -3.46 2.14 17.92
C GLU A 397 -4.26 2.16 16.62
N MET A 398 -3.87 1.28 15.70
CA MET A 398 -4.63 0.99 14.48
C MET A 398 -5.49 -0.25 14.69
N ILE A 399 -6.52 -0.42 13.87
CA ILE A 399 -7.26 -1.69 13.78
C ILE A 399 -6.28 -2.84 13.59
N PHE A 400 -5.26 -2.65 12.75
CA PHE A 400 -4.16 -3.57 12.52
C PHE A 400 -4.64 -4.96 12.10
N GLY A 401 -5.08 -5.81 13.03
CA GLY A 401 -5.73 -7.08 12.74
C GLY A 401 -4.86 -8.03 11.91
N GLU A 402 -5.53 -8.99 11.26
CA GLU A 402 -4.88 -9.98 10.38
C GLU A 402 -4.34 -9.36 9.08
N PHE A 403 -4.83 -8.18 8.69
CA PHE A 403 -4.57 -7.59 7.37
C PHE A 403 -3.70 -6.33 7.39
N GLY A 404 -3.36 -5.83 8.58
CA GLY A 404 -2.54 -4.64 8.78
C GLY A 404 -3.27 -3.32 8.49
N ASP A 405 -4.56 -3.26 8.81
CA ASP A 405 -5.42 -2.11 8.55
C ASP A 405 -4.90 -0.81 9.19
N LEU A 406 -4.88 0.28 8.43
CA LEU A 406 -4.31 1.58 8.79
C LEU A 406 -5.38 2.62 9.19
N ILE A 407 -6.45 2.15 9.82
CA ILE A 407 -7.47 3.03 10.42
C ILE A 407 -7.29 3.00 11.94
N ALA A 408 -7.23 4.18 12.57
CA ALA A 408 -7.04 4.26 14.02
C ALA A 408 -8.23 3.62 14.76
N SER A 409 -7.95 2.75 15.72
CA SER A 409 -8.91 2.20 16.68
C SER A 409 -8.89 2.99 17.99
N VAL A 410 -7.73 3.56 18.34
CA VAL A 410 -7.51 4.41 19.52
C VAL A 410 -6.67 5.61 19.14
N VAL A 411 -7.10 6.80 19.56
CA VAL A 411 -6.33 8.05 19.47
C VAL A 411 -5.69 8.39 20.82
N GLY A 412 -4.70 9.27 20.80
CA GLY A 412 -3.94 9.68 22.00
C GLY A 412 -2.43 9.48 21.88
N GLY A 413 -1.92 9.39 20.64
CA GLY A 413 -0.49 9.51 20.37
C GLY A 413 -0.05 10.97 20.28
N GLY A 414 1.03 11.21 19.56
CA GLY A 414 1.52 12.55 19.24
C GLY A 414 2.37 12.53 17.97
N SER A 415 2.78 13.69 17.46
CA SER A 415 3.54 13.79 16.19
C SER A 415 4.93 13.13 16.20
N THR A 416 5.39 12.64 17.36
CA THR A 416 6.65 11.88 17.50
C THR A 416 6.49 10.55 18.25
N THR A 417 5.27 10.12 18.55
CA THR A 417 5.02 8.88 19.32
C THR A 417 3.95 8.02 18.68
N TYR A 418 4.09 6.70 18.82
CA TYR A 418 3.23 5.72 18.15
C TYR A 418 3.21 5.93 16.63
N TRP A 419 2.05 6.13 16.03
CA TRP A 419 1.91 6.23 14.58
C TRP A 419 2.28 7.60 14.02
N CYS A 420 2.40 8.63 14.85
CA CYS A 420 2.73 10.01 14.47
C CYS A 420 1.73 10.72 13.55
N ASP A 421 0.87 9.96 12.88
CA ASP A 421 -0.14 10.46 11.97
C ASP A 421 -1.47 10.73 12.67
N TYR A 422 -2.24 11.65 12.12
CA TYR A 422 -3.54 12.01 12.68
C TYR A 422 -4.66 11.07 12.21
N PHE A 423 -5.75 11.02 12.96
CA PHE A 423 -6.99 10.38 12.54
C PHE A 423 -8.13 11.39 12.71
N TYR A 424 -8.84 11.66 11.62
CA TYR A 424 -9.95 12.61 11.60
C TYR A 424 -11.26 11.90 11.28
N THR A 425 -12.29 12.12 12.09
CA THR A 425 -13.60 11.46 11.93
C THR A 425 -14.75 12.39 12.31
N ASN A 426 -15.96 12.08 11.84
CA ASN A 426 -17.18 12.78 12.23
C ASN A 426 -18.29 11.78 12.55
N ILE A 427 -18.81 11.83 13.78
CA ILE A 427 -19.84 10.92 14.30
C ILE A 427 -21.24 11.57 14.43
N GLY A 428 -21.42 12.77 13.89
CA GLY A 428 -22.62 13.59 14.05
C GLY A 428 -23.84 13.10 13.25
N SER A 429 -23.67 12.15 12.33
CA SER A 429 -24.76 11.59 11.55
C SER A 429 -24.54 10.13 11.22
N ASN A 430 -25.62 9.38 11.07
CA ASN A 430 -25.58 8.04 10.50
C ASN A 430 -25.18 8.13 9.02
N ALA A 431 -24.08 7.51 8.61
CA ALA A 431 -23.57 7.67 7.25
C ALA A 431 -22.63 6.53 6.83
N LEU A 432 -22.58 6.28 5.52
CA LEU A 432 -21.45 5.63 4.87
C LEU A 432 -20.41 6.71 4.56
N ARG A 433 -19.18 6.51 5.03
CA ARG A 433 -18.04 7.39 4.77
C ARG A 433 -16.98 6.66 3.95
N GLY A 434 -16.32 7.40 3.07
CA GLY A 434 -15.09 6.93 2.43
C GLY A 434 -13.87 7.34 3.25
N VAL A 435 -12.67 6.99 2.78
CA VAL A 435 -11.41 7.35 3.44
C VAL A 435 -10.50 8.12 2.51
N LEU A 436 -9.97 9.23 3.02
CA LEU A 436 -8.87 9.98 2.43
C LEU A 436 -7.58 9.67 3.20
N PHE A 437 -6.50 9.39 2.49
CA PHE A 437 -5.20 9.10 3.09
C PHE A 437 -4.11 10.12 2.74
N GLY A 438 -3.14 10.28 3.63
CA GLY A 438 -1.85 10.93 3.36
C GLY A 438 -1.76 12.42 3.70
N GLY A 439 -2.87 13.12 3.89
CA GLY A 439 -2.86 14.57 4.08
C GLY A 439 -2.72 15.38 2.78
N ASN A 440 -2.84 16.71 2.89
CA ASN A 440 -2.67 17.64 1.77
C ASN A 440 -1.47 18.59 2.00
N THR A 441 -1.48 19.78 1.40
CA THR A 441 -0.35 20.73 1.41
C THR A 441 -0.16 21.52 2.72
N HIS A 442 -1.13 21.50 3.63
CA HIS A 442 -1.16 22.32 4.85
C HIS A 442 -1.01 21.62 6.21
N PRO A 443 -1.27 20.31 6.39
CA PRO A 443 -1.56 19.73 7.70
C PRO A 443 -0.34 19.65 8.63
N GLY A 444 0.85 20.07 8.21
CA GLY A 444 2.05 20.08 9.05
C GLY A 444 2.52 18.68 9.40
N ASP A 445 2.61 18.40 10.70
CA ASP A 445 3.11 17.15 11.30
C ASP A 445 2.04 16.06 11.45
N LEU A 446 0.82 16.31 10.99
CA LEU A 446 -0.30 15.36 11.05
C LEU A 446 -0.22 14.29 9.96
N ALA A 447 0.65 14.47 8.96
CA ALA A 447 0.54 13.80 7.67
C ALA A 447 1.52 12.65 7.46
N GLY A 448 1.03 11.59 6.84
CA GLY A 448 1.85 10.43 6.54
C GLY A 448 1.00 9.24 6.13
N PHE A 449 1.61 8.06 6.08
CA PHE A 449 0.94 6.85 5.63
C PHE A 449 -0.23 6.41 6.52
N GLY A 450 -0.21 6.78 7.81
CA GLY A 450 -1.30 6.52 8.75
C GLY A 450 -2.34 7.64 8.82
N TYR A 451 -2.17 8.77 8.12
CA TYR A 451 -3.13 9.88 8.23
C TYR A 451 -4.40 9.55 7.47
N ALA A 452 -5.44 9.13 8.19
CA ALA A 452 -6.76 8.82 7.65
C ALA A 452 -7.79 9.88 8.04
N ARG A 453 -8.54 10.36 7.05
CA ARG A 453 -9.69 11.26 7.21
C ARG A 453 -10.96 10.61 6.70
N THR A 454 -11.96 10.48 7.58
CA THR A 454 -13.13 9.62 7.39
C THR A 454 -14.48 10.34 7.56
N ASP A 455 -14.51 11.66 7.43
CA ASP A 455 -15.71 12.48 7.60
C ASP A 455 -16.49 12.72 6.29
N TYR A 456 -15.91 12.41 5.13
CA TYR A 456 -16.54 12.66 3.84
C TYR A 456 -17.30 11.46 3.28
N ALA A 457 -18.45 11.75 2.65
CA ALA A 457 -19.10 10.79 1.77
C ALA A 457 -18.24 10.56 0.51
N PRO A 458 -18.26 9.37 -0.10
CA PRO A 458 -17.49 9.09 -1.32
C PRO A 458 -17.77 10.04 -2.50
N SER A 459 -18.94 10.68 -2.50
CA SER A 459 -19.37 11.67 -3.49
C SER A 459 -18.74 13.05 -3.33
N ALA A 460 -18.04 13.33 -2.21
CA ALA A 460 -17.48 14.65 -1.94
C ALA A 460 -16.36 15.01 -2.94
N THR A 461 -16.36 16.28 -3.36
CA THR A 461 -15.39 16.86 -4.29
C THR A 461 -14.76 18.08 -3.63
N LEU A 462 -13.42 18.11 -3.56
CA LEU A 462 -12.67 19.17 -2.88
C LEU A 462 -11.40 19.49 -3.66
N ALA A 463 -11.00 20.76 -3.67
CA ALA A 463 -9.78 21.22 -4.35
C ALA A 463 -8.50 20.51 -3.86
N THR A 464 -8.49 20.04 -2.61
CA THR A 464 -7.36 19.35 -1.98
C THR A 464 -7.36 17.84 -2.18
N VAL A 465 -8.37 17.28 -2.84
CA VAL A 465 -8.59 15.83 -2.91
C VAL A 465 -8.39 15.33 -4.33
N GLY A 466 -7.37 14.50 -4.50
CA GLY A 466 -7.06 13.75 -5.71
C GLY A 466 -7.14 12.24 -5.47
N SER A 467 -6.42 11.48 -6.27
CA SER A 467 -6.19 10.04 -6.06
C SER A 467 -4.94 9.60 -6.84
N ARG A 468 -4.69 8.29 -6.85
CA ARG A 468 -3.70 7.62 -7.71
C ARG A 468 -4.41 6.71 -8.70
N LEU A 469 -3.68 6.24 -9.69
CA LEU A 469 -4.14 5.18 -10.59
C LEU A 469 -3.51 3.87 -10.12
N CYS A 470 -4.29 2.81 -10.00
CA CYS A 470 -3.81 1.46 -9.66
C CYS A 470 -4.23 0.45 -10.73
N PHE A 471 -3.37 -0.53 -10.98
CA PHE A 471 -3.70 -1.73 -11.76
C PHE A 471 -3.50 -2.97 -10.89
N ILE A 472 -4.54 -3.78 -10.76
CA ILE A 472 -4.57 -5.02 -10.00
C ILE A 472 -4.77 -6.16 -11.02
N PRO A 473 -3.71 -6.89 -11.39
CA PRO A 473 -3.81 -8.03 -12.28
C PRO A 473 -4.86 -9.03 -11.82
N GLU A 474 -5.55 -9.64 -12.78
CA GLU A 474 -6.33 -10.84 -12.50
C GLU A 474 -5.38 -11.97 -12.11
N SER A 475 -5.84 -12.83 -11.20
CA SER A 475 -5.10 -13.99 -10.70
C SER A 475 -5.02 -15.10 -11.73
#